data_AF-A0A9Q1FVJ8-F1
#
_entry.id   AF-A0A9Q1FVJ8-F1
#
_cell.length_a   1.000
_cell.length_b   1.000
_cell.length_c   1.000
_cell.angle_alpha   90.00
_cell.angle_beta   90.00
_cell.angle_gamma   90.00
#
_symmetry.space_group_name_H-M   'P 1'
#
loop_
_entity.id
_entity.type
_entity.pdbx_description
1 polymer ?
#
loop_
_entity_poly.entity_id
_entity_poly.type
_entity_poly.pdbx_seq_one_letter_code
_entity_poly.pdbx_strand_id
1 'polypeptide(L)'
;MNAFRPWLPCVFLILLMNLSNQLEDNKIPSLCPGQPGIPGSPGVHGSPGQPGRDGRDGRDGAPGEKSDKGERGEPGVSGLRGTTGDRGDPGEKGERGQQGECAVAPKSAFSAKMSEGRSMPVGAEAVCFDRVLFNEQGDYSAETGRFTCRVPGVYYFTVHATVYRTSLQFDLIKNGHTAASYFQYFGSWPKPASLSGGSLLHLVPGDTVWVQMALSEYNGLYSSPKTDSTFTGFLIYSDWRNSAVFAETARDMTQVREL
;
A
#
# COMPACT_ATOMS: atom_id res chain seq x y z
N MET A 1 -42.57 48.89 6.85
CA MET A 1 -41.76 48.26 5.77
C MET A 1 -40.61 47.55 6.44
N ASN A 2 -40.63 46.22 6.48
CA ASN A 2 -39.75 45.38 7.29
C ASN A 2 -38.34 45.31 6.68
N ALA A 3 -37.32 45.53 7.52
CA ALA A 3 -35.92 45.44 7.16
C ALA A 3 -35.51 43.96 6.95
N PHE A 4 -35.25 43.60 5.70
CA PHE A 4 -34.75 42.29 5.31
C PHE A 4 -33.30 42.14 5.78
N ARG A 5 -33.05 41.28 6.77
CA ARG A 5 -31.70 40.97 7.29
C ARG A 5 -30.92 40.13 6.26
N PRO A 6 -29.74 40.59 5.77
CA PRO A 6 -29.02 39.94 4.66
C PRO A 6 -28.15 38.74 5.07
N TRP A 7 -28.23 38.26 6.32
CA TRP A 7 -27.36 37.18 6.83
C TRP A 7 -27.90 35.76 6.62
N LEU A 8 -29.20 35.58 6.34
CA LEU A 8 -29.75 34.24 6.09
C LEU A 8 -29.21 33.51 4.83
N PRO A 9 -28.98 34.17 3.67
CA PRO A 9 -28.50 33.45 2.48
C PRO A 9 -27.04 32.97 2.64
N CYS A 10 -26.23 33.65 3.46
CA CYS A 10 -24.85 33.24 3.73
C CYS A 10 -24.78 31.96 4.59
N VAL A 11 -25.66 31.82 5.58
CA VAL A 11 -25.70 30.60 6.41
C VAL A 11 -26.19 29.39 5.61
N PHE A 12 -27.14 29.60 4.68
CA PHE A 12 -27.64 28.53 3.81
C PHE A 12 -26.58 28.06 2.79
N LEU A 13 -25.76 28.97 2.26
CA LEU A 13 -24.64 28.62 1.38
C LEU A 13 -23.54 27.83 2.11
N ILE A 14 -23.25 28.19 3.37
CA ILE A 14 -22.28 27.46 4.21
C ILE A 14 -22.82 26.08 4.60
N LEU A 15 -24.13 25.93 4.79
CA LEU A 15 -24.75 24.62 5.04
C LEU A 15 -24.72 23.72 3.80
N LEU A 16 -24.91 24.29 2.59
CA LEU A 16 -24.81 23.57 1.32
C LEU A 16 -23.37 23.16 0.97
N MET A 17 -22.36 23.97 1.34
CA MET A 17 -20.95 23.60 1.18
C MET A 17 -20.48 22.50 2.15
N ASN A 18 -21.24 22.23 3.21
CA ASN A 18 -21.01 21.06 4.08
C ASN A 18 -21.75 19.80 3.59
N LEU A 19 -22.51 19.88 2.49
CA LEU A 19 -23.25 18.74 1.90
C LEU A 19 -22.71 18.28 0.54
N SER A 20 -21.55 18.77 0.11
CA SER A 20 -20.76 18.05 -0.89
C SER A 20 -20.13 16.86 -0.21
N ASN A 21 -20.86 15.73 -0.20
CA ASN A 21 -20.30 14.43 0.10
C ASN A 21 -18.99 14.30 -0.70
N GLN A 22 -17.87 14.37 0.00
CA GLN A 22 -16.62 13.78 -0.45
C GLN A 22 -17.01 12.39 -0.94
N LEU A 23 -16.79 12.10 -2.23
CA LEU A 23 -16.85 10.71 -2.68
C LEU A 23 -15.97 9.95 -1.70
N GLU A 24 -16.58 9.11 -0.87
CA GLU A 24 -15.85 8.25 0.03
C GLU A 24 -14.80 7.56 -0.84
N ASP A 25 -13.54 7.89 -0.58
CA ASP A 25 -12.37 7.28 -1.18
C ASP A 25 -12.69 5.80 -1.32
N ASN A 26 -12.76 5.31 -2.56
CA ASN A 26 -13.17 3.96 -2.89
C ASN A 26 -12.62 2.99 -1.84
N LYS A 27 -13.47 2.58 -0.90
CA LYS A 27 -13.18 1.49 0.02
C LYS A 27 -13.18 0.23 -0.84
N ILE A 28 -12.10 0.04 -1.59
CA ILE A 28 -11.70 -1.27 -2.05
C ILE A 28 -11.55 -2.07 -0.75
N PRO A 29 -12.39 -3.09 -0.50
CA PRO A 29 -12.26 -3.92 0.68
C PRO A 29 -10.83 -4.47 0.70
N SER A 30 -10.06 -4.06 1.69
CA SER A 30 -8.63 -4.33 1.84
C SER A 30 -8.38 -5.84 1.85
N LEU A 31 -7.76 -6.36 0.79
CA LEU A 31 -7.42 -7.77 0.57
C LEU A 31 -6.16 -8.24 1.32
N CYS A 32 -5.79 -7.63 2.44
CA CYS A 32 -4.55 -7.98 3.16
C CYS A 32 -4.88 -8.64 4.52
N PRO A 33 -4.91 -9.99 4.61
CA PRO A 33 -4.94 -10.68 5.90
C PRO A 33 -3.70 -10.29 6.72
N GLY A 34 -3.88 -9.95 8.00
CA GLY A 34 -2.77 -9.78 8.93
C GLY A 34 -1.99 -11.09 9.12
N GLN A 35 -0.79 -11.01 9.69
CA GLN A 35 -0.03 -12.23 10.02
C GLN A 35 -0.81 -13.07 11.06
N PRO A 36 -0.76 -14.42 10.97
CA PRO A 36 -1.26 -15.27 12.04
C PRO A 36 -0.61 -14.89 13.38
N GLY A 37 -1.41 -14.86 14.45
CA GLY A 37 -0.88 -14.67 15.81
C GLY A 37 0.04 -15.82 16.22
N ILE A 38 0.96 -15.55 17.16
CA ILE A 38 1.85 -16.59 17.71
C ILE A 38 1.01 -17.60 18.50
N PRO A 39 1.22 -18.92 18.34
CA PRO A 39 0.55 -19.92 19.17
C PRO A 39 0.79 -19.69 20.67
N GLY A 40 -0.23 -19.94 21.49
CA GLY A 40 -0.10 -19.88 22.95
C GLY A 40 0.91 -20.89 23.49
N SER A 41 1.45 -20.62 24.68
CA SER A 41 2.37 -21.53 25.36
C SER A 41 1.65 -22.80 25.84
N PRO A 42 2.34 -23.97 25.93
CA PRO A 42 1.77 -25.15 26.56
C PRO A 42 1.45 -24.90 28.05
N GLY A 43 0.34 -25.47 28.53
CA GLY A 43 -0.02 -25.42 29.95
C GLY A 43 0.99 -26.17 30.83
N VAL A 44 1.10 -25.75 32.09
CA VAL A 44 2.03 -26.36 33.06
C VAL A 44 1.48 -27.71 33.53
N HIS A 45 2.35 -28.69 33.76
CA HIS A 45 1.91 -30.00 34.27
C HIS A 45 1.41 -29.89 35.71
N GLY A 46 0.36 -30.65 36.02
CA GLY A 46 -0.18 -30.72 37.38
C GLY A 46 0.82 -31.32 38.37
N SER A 47 0.68 -30.99 39.65
CA SER A 47 1.51 -31.55 40.72
C SER A 47 1.26 -33.06 40.88
N PRO A 48 2.28 -33.87 41.22
CA PRO A 48 2.09 -35.27 41.54
C PRO A 48 1.14 -35.44 42.73
N GLY A 49 0.29 -36.48 42.68
CA GLY A 49 -0.57 -36.85 43.81
C GLY A 49 0.26 -37.25 45.04
N GLN A 50 -0.30 -37.03 46.23
CA GLN A 50 0.39 -37.42 47.47
C GLN A 50 0.45 -38.95 47.59
N PRO A 51 1.55 -39.51 48.12
CA PRO A 51 1.63 -40.94 48.44
C PRO A 51 0.48 -41.38 49.36
N GLY A 52 0.04 -42.63 49.21
CA GLY A 52 -0.90 -43.24 50.15
C GLY A 52 -0.31 -43.32 51.56
N ARG A 53 -1.17 -43.30 52.58
CA ARG A 53 -0.72 -43.53 53.95
C ARG A 53 -0.48 -45.02 54.17
N ASP A 54 0.55 -45.36 54.94
CA ASP A 54 0.83 -46.74 55.31
C ASP A 54 -0.35 -47.38 56.04
N GLY A 55 -0.48 -48.71 55.86
CA GLY A 55 -1.47 -49.50 56.58
C GLY A 55 -1.21 -49.47 58.09
N ARG A 56 -2.27 -49.63 58.90
CA ARG A 56 -2.08 -49.78 60.35
C ARG A 56 -1.65 -51.20 60.65
N ASP A 57 -0.71 -51.34 61.58
CA ASP A 57 -0.27 -52.63 62.08
C ASP A 57 -1.45 -53.46 62.61
N GLY A 58 -1.38 -54.77 62.41
CA GLY A 58 -2.37 -55.72 62.94
C GLY A 58 -2.38 -55.66 64.47
N ARG A 59 -3.55 -55.88 65.08
CA ARG A 59 -3.62 -55.97 66.55
C ARG A 59 -3.02 -57.29 67.00
N ASP A 60 -2.24 -57.24 68.08
CA ASP A 60 -1.72 -58.44 68.72
C ASP A 60 -2.87 -59.35 69.16
N GLY A 61 -2.70 -60.66 68.96
CA GLY A 61 -3.65 -61.66 69.42
C GLY A 61 -3.75 -61.66 70.95
N ALA A 62 -4.97 -61.82 71.48
CA ALA A 62 -5.16 -61.90 72.93
C ALA A 62 -4.38 -63.11 73.52
N PRO A 63 -3.80 -63.00 74.73
CA PRO A 63 -3.08 -64.12 75.36
C PRO A 63 -4.02 -65.33 75.53
N GLY A 64 -3.62 -66.50 74.99
CA GLY A 64 -4.43 -67.72 75.06
C GLY A 64 -4.52 -68.27 76.49
N GLU A 65 -5.74 -68.52 76.98
CA GLU A 65 -5.95 -69.28 78.21
C GLU A 65 -5.51 -70.75 78.03
N LYS A 66 -4.96 -71.32 79.10
CA LYS A 66 -4.26 -72.61 79.12
C LYS A 66 -5.02 -73.72 78.38
N SER A 67 -4.32 -74.31 77.42
CA SER A 67 -4.56 -75.58 76.70
C SER A 67 -5.15 -75.56 75.29
N ASP A 68 -5.42 -74.40 74.67
CA ASP A 68 -5.55 -74.31 73.20
C ASP A 68 -4.76 -73.11 72.63
N LYS A 69 -4.09 -73.33 71.50
CA LYS A 69 -3.15 -72.39 70.87
C LYS A 69 -3.86 -71.07 70.54
N GLY A 70 -3.43 -69.95 71.15
CA GLY A 70 -4.02 -68.63 70.93
C GLY A 70 -4.15 -68.29 69.45
N GLU A 71 -5.30 -67.71 69.08
CA GLU A 71 -5.63 -67.37 67.69
C GLU A 71 -4.62 -66.36 67.12
N ARG A 72 -4.27 -66.54 65.85
CA ARG A 72 -3.38 -65.60 65.14
C ARG A 72 -4.07 -64.24 65.06
N GLY A 73 -3.38 -63.18 65.49
CA GLY A 73 -3.86 -61.80 65.36
C GLY A 73 -4.27 -61.48 63.92
N GLU A 74 -5.33 -60.68 63.77
CA GLU A 74 -5.85 -60.32 62.45
C GLU A 74 -4.80 -59.54 61.64
N PRO A 75 -4.71 -59.76 60.32
CA PRO A 75 -3.85 -58.96 59.45
C PRO A 75 -4.16 -57.46 59.57
N GLY A 76 -3.12 -56.62 59.49
CA GLY A 76 -3.27 -55.16 59.45
C GLY A 76 -4.11 -54.70 58.26
N VAL A 77 -4.79 -53.57 58.41
CA VAL A 77 -5.65 -53.01 57.35
C VAL A 77 -4.79 -52.28 56.33
N SER A 78 -5.02 -52.55 55.05
CA SER A 78 -4.34 -51.87 53.93
C SER A 78 -4.46 -50.35 54.04
N GLY A 79 -3.36 -49.66 53.71
CA GLY A 79 -3.29 -48.21 53.66
C GLY A 79 -4.28 -47.58 52.68
N LEU A 80 -4.70 -46.34 52.95
CA LEU A 80 -5.57 -45.60 52.04
C LEU A 80 -4.79 -45.17 50.79
N ARG A 81 -5.40 -45.36 49.60
CA ARG A 81 -4.82 -44.91 48.33
C ARG A 81 -4.59 -43.40 48.36
N GLY A 82 -3.43 -42.97 47.87
CA GLY A 82 -3.08 -41.56 47.73
C GLY A 82 -4.08 -40.80 46.85
N THR A 83 -4.16 -39.48 47.05
CA THR A 83 -5.07 -38.62 46.27
C THR A 83 -4.52 -38.44 44.85
N THR A 84 -5.41 -38.38 43.86
CA THR A 84 -5.04 -37.99 42.49
C THR A 84 -4.46 -36.57 42.52
N GLY A 85 -3.39 -36.33 41.75
CA GLY A 85 -2.79 -35.00 41.62
C GLY A 85 -3.73 -34.00 40.93
N ASP A 86 -3.45 -32.72 41.12
CA ASP A 86 -4.28 -31.65 40.57
C ASP A 86 -4.13 -31.57 39.05
N ARG A 87 -5.19 -31.12 38.36
CA ARG A 87 -5.12 -30.84 36.93
C ARG A 87 -4.27 -29.58 36.72
N GLY A 88 -3.30 -29.65 35.81
CA GLY A 88 -2.47 -28.50 35.44
C GLY A 88 -3.29 -27.37 34.80
N ASP A 89 -2.77 -26.14 34.92
CA ASP A 89 -3.45 -24.94 34.42
C ASP A 89 -3.43 -24.87 32.88
N PRO A 90 -4.49 -24.30 32.25
CA PRO A 90 -4.48 -24.02 30.83
C PRO A 90 -3.33 -23.08 30.45
N GLY A 91 -2.70 -23.33 29.29
CA GLY A 91 -1.67 -22.43 28.76
C GLY A 91 -2.23 -21.05 28.40
N GLU A 92 -1.34 -20.06 28.31
CA GLU A 92 -1.75 -18.70 27.98
C GLU A 92 -2.21 -18.59 26.53
N LYS A 93 -3.23 -17.75 26.30
CA LYS A 93 -3.71 -17.47 24.96
C LYS A 93 -2.65 -16.69 24.20
N GLY A 94 -2.30 -17.18 23.00
CA GLY A 94 -1.36 -16.50 22.10
C GLY A 94 -1.79 -15.07 21.76
N GLU A 95 -0.80 -14.21 21.51
CA GLU A 95 -1.04 -12.82 21.15
C GLU A 95 -1.74 -12.69 19.79
N ARG A 96 -2.61 -11.69 19.67
CA ARG A 96 -3.25 -11.37 18.38
C ARG A 96 -2.15 -10.90 17.42
N GLY A 97 -2.14 -11.47 16.21
CA GLY A 97 -1.25 -10.99 15.15
C GLY A 97 -1.44 -9.50 14.88
N GLN A 98 -0.36 -8.82 14.49
CA GLN A 98 -0.41 -7.39 14.16
C GLN A 98 -1.39 -7.14 13.00
N GLN A 99 -2.09 -6.01 13.07
CA GLN A 99 -2.96 -5.58 11.98
C GLN A 99 -2.08 -5.32 10.74
N GLY A 100 -2.45 -5.90 9.59
CA GLY A 100 -1.75 -5.65 8.34
C GLY A 100 -1.82 -4.15 8.01
N GLU A 101 -0.66 -3.51 7.79
CA GLU A 101 -0.62 -2.13 7.36
C GLU A 101 -1.21 -2.02 5.95
N CYS A 102 -2.28 -1.23 5.81
CA CYS A 102 -2.85 -0.91 4.52
C CYS A 102 -1.88 0.02 3.77
N ALA A 103 -0.93 -0.54 3.03
CA ALA A 103 -0.13 0.23 2.10
C ALA A 103 -1.04 0.67 0.93
N VAL A 104 -1.57 1.88 1.01
CA VAL A 104 -2.21 2.53 -0.14
C VAL A 104 -1.18 2.57 -1.26
N ALA A 105 -1.51 2.00 -2.42
CA ALA A 105 -0.62 2.03 -3.56
C ALA A 105 -0.25 3.50 -3.87
N PRO A 106 1.04 3.82 -4.02
CA PRO A 106 1.44 5.19 -4.29
C PRO A 106 0.81 5.66 -5.60
N LYS A 107 0.29 6.89 -5.61
CA LYS A 107 -0.34 7.52 -6.77
C LYS A 107 0.61 8.57 -7.32
N SER A 108 0.70 8.68 -8.64
CA SER A 108 1.43 9.75 -9.33
C SER A 108 0.87 9.84 -10.75
N ALA A 109 0.16 10.93 -11.04
CA ALA A 109 -0.38 11.17 -12.37
C ALA A 109 -0.56 12.67 -12.62
N PHE A 110 -0.42 13.06 -13.89
CA PHE A 110 -0.77 14.39 -14.36
C PHE A 110 -1.33 14.33 -15.78
N SER A 111 -2.12 15.34 -16.13
CA SER A 111 -2.50 15.65 -17.50
C SER A 111 -2.61 17.16 -17.65
N ALA A 112 -2.03 17.70 -18.70
CA ALA A 112 -2.07 19.13 -19.00
C ALA A 112 -2.23 19.35 -20.50
N LYS A 113 -2.75 20.52 -20.86
CA LYS A 113 -2.91 20.95 -22.25
C LYS A 113 -2.28 22.31 -22.50
N MET A 114 -1.99 22.56 -23.76
CA MET A 114 -1.39 23.83 -24.19
C MET A 114 -2.46 24.91 -24.40
N SER A 115 -2.20 26.12 -23.91
CA SER A 115 -3.04 27.29 -24.21
C SER A 115 -3.02 27.69 -25.69
N GLU A 116 -4.08 28.36 -26.12
CA GLU A 116 -4.22 28.90 -27.46
C GLU A 116 -3.18 29.99 -27.74
N GLY A 117 -2.68 30.05 -28.97
CA GLY A 117 -1.79 31.13 -29.42
C GLY A 117 -0.40 31.17 -28.78
N ARG A 118 -0.02 30.16 -28.00
CA ARG A 118 1.30 30.08 -27.38
C ARG A 118 2.39 29.92 -28.44
N SER A 119 3.43 30.73 -28.37
CA SER A 119 4.63 30.55 -29.19
C SER A 119 5.42 29.34 -28.71
N MET A 120 5.90 28.52 -29.65
CA MET A 120 6.79 27.41 -29.30
C MET A 120 8.11 27.96 -28.74
N PRO A 121 8.65 27.32 -27.68
CA PRO A 121 9.94 27.72 -27.14
C PRO A 121 11.03 27.59 -28.21
N VAL A 122 11.98 28.52 -28.19
CA VAL A 122 13.09 28.56 -29.16
C VAL A 122 14.27 27.78 -28.58
N GLY A 123 14.78 26.82 -29.34
CA GLY A 123 15.93 26.00 -28.92
C GLY A 123 15.52 24.73 -28.15
N ALA A 124 16.46 24.18 -27.37
CA ALA A 124 16.32 22.90 -26.66
C ALA A 124 15.58 23.03 -25.31
N GLU A 125 14.51 23.83 -25.29
CA GLU A 125 13.70 24.06 -24.08
C GLU A 125 12.45 23.18 -24.04
N ALA A 126 11.94 22.96 -22.83
CA ALA A 126 10.74 22.16 -22.62
C ALA A 126 9.48 22.88 -23.11
N VAL A 127 8.57 22.12 -23.72
CA VAL A 127 7.24 22.58 -24.11
C VAL A 127 6.37 22.64 -22.86
N CYS A 128 5.90 23.83 -22.52
CA CYS A 128 5.02 24.01 -21.37
C CYS A 128 3.55 23.79 -21.76
N PHE A 129 2.96 22.71 -21.27
CA PHE A 129 1.51 22.50 -21.25
C PHE A 129 0.98 23.16 -19.98
N ASP A 130 0.55 24.41 -20.10
CA ASP A 130 0.26 25.30 -18.95
C ASP A 130 -1.12 25.11 -18.34
N ARG A 131 -2.08 24.57 -19.08
CA ARG A 131 -3.44 24.34 -18.58
C ARG A 131 -3.53 22.95 -17.98
N VAL A 132 -3.33 22.87 -16.68
CA VAL A 132 -3.46 21.62 -15.92
C VAL A 132 -4.91 21.11 -15.96
N LEU A 133 -5.08 19.85 -16.35
CA LEU A 133 -6.34 19.12 -16.30
C LEU A 133 -6.41 18.24 -15.05
N PHE A 134 -5.28 17.61 -14.69
CA PHE A 134 -5.11 16.79 -13.51
C PHE A 134 -3.66 16.89 -13.02
N ASN A 135 -3.43 17.08 -11.72
CA ASN A 135 -2.09 17.12 -11.12
C ASN A 135 -2.16 17.06 -9.58
N GLU A 136 -2.93 16.12 -9.02
CA GLU A 136 -3.19 16.07 -7.57
C GLU A 136 -1.92 15.98 -6.72
N GLN A 137 -0.89 15.28 -7.21
CA GLN A 137 0.38 15.11 -6.49
C GLN A 137 1.36 16.28 -6.65
N GLY A 138 1.11 17.17 -7.62
CA GLY A 138 2.04 18.25 -7.95
C GLY A 138 3.38 17.74 -8.49
N ASP A 139 3.38 16.60 -9.19
CA ASP A 139 4.57 16.02 -9.81
C ASP A 139 4.91 16.68 -11.16
N TYR A 140 3.94 17.35 -11.78
CA TYR A 140 4.14 18.15 -12.99
C TYR A 140 4.16 19.66 -12.69
N SER A 141 5.09 20.38 -13.31
CA SER A 141 5.18 21.84 -13.24
C SER A 141 4.74 22.46 -14.57
N ALA A 142 3.60 23.14 -14.56
CA ALA A 142 3.03 23.85 -15.71
C ALA A 142 3.88 25.05 -16.17
N GLU A 143 4.65 25.63 -15.25
CA GLU A 143 5.57 26.73 -15.53
C GLU A 143 6.78 26.26 -16.35
N THR A 144 7.34 25.10 -15.99
CA THR A 144 8.57 24.57 -16.60
C THR A 144 8.32 23.52 -17.69
N GLY A 145 7.10 22.97 -17.79
CA GLY A 145 6.77 21.88 -18.70
C GLY A 145 7.32 20.51 -18.30
N ARG A 146 7.83 20.36 -17.07
CA ARG A 146 8.53 19.15 -16.61
C ARG A 146 7.71 18.37 -15.58
N PHE A 147 7.73 17.05 -15.72
CA PHE A 147 7.36 16.10 -14.69
C PHE A 147 8.61 15.73 -13.87
N THR A 148 8.47 15.60 -12.55
CA THR A 148 9.52 15.15 -11.62
C THR A 148 9.03 13.93 -10.86
N CYS A 149 9.73 12.81 -11.01
CA CYS A 149 9.39 11.56 -10.35
C CYS A 149 9.61 11.66 -8.84
N ARG A 150 8.60 11.24 -8.06
CA ARG A 150 8.71 11.05 -6.60
C ARG A 150 8.56 9.59 -6.16
N VAL A 151 7.93 8.76 -6.98
CA VAL A 151 7.67 7.35 -6.68
C VAL A 151 8.45 6.49 -7.68
N PRO A 152 9.37 5.62 -7.23
CA PRO A 152 10.10 4.74 -8.15
C PRO A 152 9.13 3.74 -8.81
N GLY A 153 9.29 3.54 -10.11
CA GLY A 153 8.48 2.57 -10.85
C GLY A 153 8.45 2.82 -12.34
N VAL A 154 7.49 2.14 -12.99
CA VAL A 154 7.27 2.28 -14.43
C VAL A 154 6.11 3.22 -14.70
N TYR A 155 6.37 4.22 -15.52
CA TYR A 155 5.47 5.26 -15.93
C TYR A 155 5.14 5.14 -17.41
N TYR A 156 3.93 5.51 -17.78
CA TYR A 156 3.57 5.77 -19.17
C TYR A 156 3.39 7.26 -19.39
N PHE A 157 4.02 7.77 -20.44
CA PHE A 157 3.84 9.14 -20.90
C PHE A 157 3.27 9.14 -22.31
N THR A 158 2.32 10.03 -22.57
CA THR A 158 1.72 10.20 -23.89
C THR A 158 1.50 11.66 -24.20
N VAL A 159 1.74 12.03 -25.45
CA VAL A 159 1.42 13.32 -26.05
C VAL A 159 0.42 13.07 -27.16
N HIS A 160 -0.70 13.79 -27.11
CA HIS A 160 -1.64 13.86 -28.22
C HIS A 160 -1.63 15.29 -28.75
N ALA A 161 -1.05 15.48 -29.92
CA ALA A 161 -0.80 16.78 -30.52
C ALA A 161 -1.74 17.02 -31.71
N THR A 162 -2.29 18.23 -31.77
CA THR A 162 -2.83 18.78 -33.01
C THR A 162 -1.68 19.41 -33.80
N VAL A 163 -1.60 19.09 -35.10
CA VAL A 163 -0.52 19.53 -35.99
C VAL A 163 -1.08 20.51 -37.03
N TYR A 164 -0.53 21.72 -37.10
CA TYR A 164 -1.02 22.73 -38.03
C TYR A 164 0.06 23.71 -38.49
N ARG A 165 -0.11 24.26 -39.70
CA ARG A 165 0.77 25.23 -40.40
C ARG A 165 2.12 24.68 -40.84
N THR A 166 2.82 23.94 -39.98
CA THR A 166 4.11 23.29 -40.26
C THR A 166 4.08 21.84 -39.80
N SER A 167 5.05 21.02 -40.24
CA SER A 167 5.24 19.68 -39.72
C SER A 167 5.58 19.75 -38.23
N LEU A 168 5.34 18.67 -37.49
CA LEU A 168 5.66 18.57 -36.07
C LEU A 168 6.64 17.43 -35.84
N GLN A 169 7.72 17.72 -35.10
CA GLN A 169 8.60 16.72 -34.51
C GLN A 169 8.85 17.04 -33.04
N PHE A 170 8.56 16.09 -32.16
CA PHE A 170 8.88 16.22 -30.75
C PHE A 170 9.55 14.97 -30.20
N ASP A 171 10.35 15.21 -29.17
CA ASP A 171 11.03 14.19 -28.40
C ASP A 171 10.41 14.13 -27.00
N LEU A 172 10.23 12.91 -26.50
CA LEU A 172 10.03 12.66 -25.08
C LEU A 172 11.41 12.53 -24.45
N ILE A 173 11.75 13.46 -23.55
CA ILE A 173 13.07 13.56 -22.92
C ILE A 173 13.00 12.99 -21.51
N LYS A 174 13.98 12.17 -21.12
CA LYS A 174 14.25 11.76 -19.74
C LYS A 174 15.64 12.27 -19.33
N ASN A 175 15.72 13.09 -18.29
CA ASN A 175 16.99 13.62 -17.75
C ASN A 175 17.92 14.22 -18.84
N GLY A 176 17.36 14.87 -19.86
CA GLY A 176 18.12 15.47 -20.96
C GLY A 176 18.44 14.53 -22.12
N HIS A 177 18.11 13.24 -22.01
CA HIS A 177 18.28 12.27 -23.08
C HIS A 177 16.96 11.95 -23.78
N THR A 178 16.97 11.88 -25.11
CA THR A 178 15.80 11.47 -25.89
C THR A 178 15.46 10.02 -25.63
N ALA A 179 14.28 9.78 -25.06
CA ALA A 179 13.75 8.44 -24.84
C ALA A 179 12.98 7.92 -26.06
N ALA A 180 12.27 8.81 -26.77
CA ALA A 180 11.58 8.50 -28.03
C ALA A 180 11.31 9.78 -28.83
N SER A 181 11.28 9.66 -30.16
CA SER A 181 11.02 10.75 -31.10
C SER A 181 9.80 10.44 -31.96
N TYR A 182 8.99 11.45 -32.25
CA TYR A 182 7.76 11.31 -33.03
C TYR A 182 7.66 12.42 -34.07
N PHE A 183 7.15 12.07 -35.25
CA PHE A 183 7.07 12.98 -36.39
C PHE A 183 5.73 12.87 -37.10
N GLN A 184 5.20 14.02 -37.54
CA GLN A 184 4.06 14.12 -38.44
C GLN A 184 4.35 15.15 -39.51
N TYR A 185 4.29 14.71 -40.77
CA TYR A 185 4.33 15.60 -41.93
C TYR A 185 3.03 16.41 -42.05
N PHE A 186 3.16 17.70 -42.32
CA PHE A 186 2.02 18.58 -42.62
C PHE A 186 2.13 19.14 -44.04
N GLY A 187 1.29 18.63 -44.95
CA GLY A 187 1.30 18.97 -46.37
C GLY A 187 0.58 20.27 -46.72
N SER A 188 0.65 21.30 -45.88
CA SER A 188 -0.05 22.59 -46.07
C SER A 188 -1.58 22.44 -46.27
N TRP A 189 -2.19 21.50 -45.55
CA TRP A 189 -3.62 21.25 -45.62
C TRP A 189 -4.44 22.41 -45.02
N PRO A 190 -5.69 22.62 -45.47
CA PRO A 190 -6.54 23.68 -44.94
C PRO A 190 -7.04 23.40 -43.52
N LYS A 191 -6.85 22.17 -43.01
CA LYS A 191 -7.29 21.73 -41.68
C LYS A 191 -6.14 21.06 -40.92
N PRO A 192 -6.17 21.08 -39.57
CA PRO A 192 -5.16 20.42 -38.75
C PRO A 192 -5.11 18.90 -38.97
N ALA A 193 -3.92 18.33 -38.77
CA ALA A 193 -3.67 16.90 -38.64
C ALA A 193 -3.46 16.54 -37.16
N SER A 194 -3.16 15.27 -36.88
CA SER A 194 -2.84 14.79 -35.53
C SER A 194 -1.52 14.04 -35.49
N LEU A 195 -0.85 14.09 -34.34
CA LEU A 195 0.29 13.25 -34.00
C LEU A 195 0.09 12.74 -32.59
N SER A 196 0.36 11.46 -32.35
CA SER A 196 0.39 10.92 -30.98
C SER A 196 1.66 10.12 -30.79
N GLY A 197 2.25 10.25 -29.62
CA GLY A 197 3.46 9.54 -29.25
C GLY A 197 3.47 9.25 -27.77
N GLY A 198 3.89 8.05 -27.39
CA GLY A 198 3.96 7.67 -25.99
C GLY A 198 4.92 6.51 -25.76
N SER A 199 5.55 6.48 -24.58
CA SER A 199 6.53 5.47 -24.23
C SER A 199 6.44 5.12 -22.75
N LEU A 200 6.84 3.89 -22.43
CA LEU A 200 7.04 3.42 -21.07
C LEU A 200 8.45 3.79 -20.61
N LEU A 201 8.54 4.42 -19.45
CA LEU A 201 9.81 4.81 -18.83
C LEU A 201 9.87 4.27 -17.41
N HIS A 202 10.96 3.58 -17.09
CA HIS A 202 11.32 3.31 -15.70
C HIS A 202 11.97 4.56 -15.10
N LEU A 203 11.45 5.04 -13.96
CA LEU A 203 11.91 6.25 -13.29
C LEU A 203 12.27 5.98 -11.83
N VAL A 204 13.28 6.69 -11.34
CA VAL A 204 13.62 6.78 -9.92
C VAL A 204 13.37 8.20 -9.39
N PRO A 205 13.17 8.40 -8.07
CA PRO A 205 12.93 9.73 -7.51
C PRO A 205 14.01 10.74 -7.93
N GLY A 206 13.56 11.91 -8.40
CA GLY A 206 14.42 12.95 -8.96
C GLY A 206 14.59 12.89 -10.48
N ASP A 207 14.24 11.78 -11.14
CA ASP A 207 14.19 11.75 -12.61
C ASP A 207 13.15 12.76 -13.13
N THR A 208 13.49 13.43 -14.22
CA THR A 208 12.64 14.43 -14.87
C THR A 208 12.28 14.01 -16.29
N VAL A 209 11.03 14.27 -16.68
CA VAL A 209 10.51 13.94 -18.01
C VAL A 209 9.76 15.14 -18.60
N TRP A 210 10.01 15.44 -19.89
CA TRP A 210 9.33 16.53 -20.60
C TRP A 210 9.24 16.29 -22.09
N VAL A 211 8.48 17.14 -22.77
CA VAL A 211 8.38 17.19 -24.23
C VAL A 211 9.25 18.32 -24.75
N GLN A 212 10.01 18.07 -25.80
CA GLN A 212 10.87 19.06 -26.43
C GLN A 212 10.71 19.01 -27.94
N MET A 213 10.76 20.16 -28.61
CA MET A 213 10.81 20.17 -30.08
C MET A 213 12.17 19.65 -30.55
N ALA A 214 12.18 18.64 -31.41
CA ALA A 214 13.44 18.05 -31.89
C ALA A 214 14.19 18.99 -32.83
N LEU A 215 13.45 19.73 -33.66
CA LEU A 215 13.96 20.69 -34.63
C LEU A 215 13.10 21.95 -34.61
N SER A 216 13.73 23.13 -34.70
CA SER A 216 13.02 24.42 -34.65
C SER A 216 12.08 24.65 -35.85
N GLU A 217 12.36 24.02 -36.98
CA GLU A 217 11.57 24.05 -38.20
C GLU A 217 10.33 23.14 -38.17
N TYR A 218 10.31 22.12 -37.31
CA TYR A 218 9.19 21.18 -37.16
C TYR A 218 8.42 21.43 -35.86
N ASN A 219 7.92 22.65 -35.72
CA ASN A 219 7.28 23.17 -34.52
C ASN A 219 5.75 23.30 -34.64
N GLY A 220 5.11 22.51 -35.51
CA GLY A 220 3.68 22.61 -35.84
C GLY A 220 2.70 22.23 -34.73
N LEU A 221 3.11 22.23 -33.46
CA LEU A 221 2.27 21.93 -32.30
C LEU A 221 1.23 23.04 -32.13
N TYR A 222 -0.05 22.67 -32.03
CA TYR A 222 -1.14 23.63 -32.13
C TYR A 222 -2.26 23.38 -31.11
N SER A 223 -2.93 24.46 -30.68
CA SER A 223 -4.16 24.42 -29.89
C SER A 223 -5.11 25.53 -30.35
N SER A 224 -6.40 25.27 -30.32
CA SER A 224 -7.49 26.22 -30.64
C SER A 224 -8.72 25.94 -29.77
N PRO A 225 -9.78 26.76 -29.83
CA PRO A 225 -11.00 26.49 -29.05
C PRO A 225 -11.66 25.13 -29.33
N LYS A 226 -11.32 24.48 -30.45
CA LYS A 226 -11.90 23.19 -30.89
C LYS A 226 -10.88 22.05 -30.99
N THR A 227 -9.60 22.31 -30.72
CA THR A 227 -8.52 21.32 -30.87
C THR A 227 -7.51 21.50 -29.75
N ASP A 228 -7.15 20.42 -29.08
CA ASP A 228 -6.17 20.47 -27.98
C ASP A 228 -4.88 19.73 -28.37
N SER A 229 -3.78 20.19 -27.79
CA SER A 229 -2.56 19.40 -27.65
C SER A 229 -2.33 19.11 -26.16
N THR A 230 -2.18 17.84 -25.80
CA THR A 230 -2.12 17.36 -24.41
C THR A 230 -0.85 16.57 -24.14
N PHE A 231 -0.40 16.62 -22.88
CA PHE A 231 0.67 15.80 -22.34
C PHE A 231 0.20 15.19 -21.03
N THR A 232 0.30 13.87 -20.93
CA THR A 232 -0.19 13.07 -19.82
C THR A 232 0.87 12.08 -19.40
N GLY A 233 1.03 11.87 -18.09
CA GLY A 233 1.89 10.84 -17.56
C GLY A 233 1.35 10.27 -16.26
N PHE A 234 1.50 8.97 -16.04
CA PHE A 234 1.05 8.31 -14.82
C PHE A 234 1.88 7.06 -14.49
N LEU A 235 1.96 6.76 -13.21
CA LEU A 235 2.56 5.54 -12.67
C LEU A 235 1.68 4.33 -13.00
N ILE A 236 2.25 3.30 -13.62
CA ILE A 236 1.57 2.02 -13.85
C ILE A 236 1.78 1.09 -12.64
N TYR A 237 3.03 0.92 -12.21
CA TYR A 237 3.36 0.10 -11.06
C TYR A 237 4.61 0.64 -10.35
N SER A 238 4.56 0.63 -9.02
CA SER A 238 5.65 1.08 -8.16
C SER A 238 6.63 -0.04 -7.83
N ASP A 239 7.91 0.29 -7.71
CA ASP A 239 8.94 -0.64 -7.25
C ASP A 239 9.03 -0.77 -5.73
N TRP A 240 8.15 -0.11 -4.96
CA TRP A 240 8.26 0.02 -3.51
C TRP A 240 8.39 -1.33 -2.77
N ARG A 241 7.81 -2.41 -3.30
CA ARG A 241 7.92 -3.77 -2.73
C ARG A 241 9.32 -4.39 -2.84
N ASN A 242 10.19 -3.88 -3.72
CA ASN A 242 11.58 -4.33 -3.87
C ASN A 242 12.58 -3.47 -3.06
N SER A 243 12.10 -2.51 -2.28
CA SER A 243 12.96 -1.72 -1.38
C SER A 243 13.44 -2.63 -0.25
N ALA A 244 14.76 -2.71 -0.05
CA ALA A 244 15.46 -3.70 0.79
C ALA A 244 14.91 -3.93 2.21
N VAL A 245 14.11 -3.01 2.74
CA VAL A 245 13.42 -3.10 4.04
C VAL A 245 12.49 -4.31 4.16
N PHE A 246 11.93 -4.83 3.06
CA PHE A 246 11.09 -6.04 3.07
C PHE A 246 11.85 -7.34 2.70
N ALA A 247 13.06 -7.23 2.15
CA ALA A 247 13.86 -8.39 1.77
C ALA A 247 14.59 -9.02 2.97
N GLU A 248 14.88 -8.24 4.01
CA GLU A 248 15.50 -8.74 5.24
C GLU A 248 14.57 -9.65 6.05
N THR A 249 13.26 -9.42 6.02
CA THR A 249 12.29 -10.25 6.74
C THR A 249 12.16 -11.66 6.14
N ALA A 250 12.47 -11.83 4.85
CA ALA A 250 12.43 -13.13 4.18
C ALA A 250 13.69 -13.98 4.40
N ARG A 251 14.84 -13.36 4.72
CA ARG A 251 16.08 -14.10 5.03
C ARG A 251 16.07 -14.67 6.45
N ASP A 252 15.45 -13.97 7.39
CA ASP A 252 15.44 -14.36 8.81
C ASP A 252 14.55 -15.61 9.09
N MET A 253 13.52 -15.85 8.27
CA MET A 253 12.68 -17.04 8.38
C MET A 253 13.34 -18.35 7.90
N THR A 254 14.51 -18.28 7.25
CA THR A 254 15.19 -19.49 6.76
C THR A 254 16.21 -20.03 7.77
N GLN A 255 16.59 -19.24 8.78
CA GLN A 255 17.63 -19.62 9.76
C GLN A 255 17.10 -20.31 11.02
N VAL A 256 15.78 -20.37 11.22
CA VAL A 256 15.16 -21.01 12.41
C VAL A 256 14.78 -22.48 12.15
N ARG A 257 15.21 -23.08 11.04
CA ARG A 257 14.95 -24.51 10.70
C ARG A 257 16.15 -25.44 10.85
N GLU A 258 17.29 -24.95 11.32
CA GLU A 258 18.47 -25.77 11.63
C GLU A 258 18.96 -25.52 13.07
N LEU A 259 18.23 -26.01 14.07
CA LEU A 259 18.75 -26.44 15.38
C LEU A 259 17.81 -27.49 15.98
#